data_AF-A0A0F7S111-F1
#
_entry.id   AF-A0A0F7S111-F1
#
_cell.length_a   1.000
_cell.length_b   1.000
_cell.length_c   1.000
_cell.angle_alpha   90.00
_cell.angle_beta   90.00
_cell.angle_gamma   90.00
#
_symmetry.space_group_name_H-M   'P 1'
#
loop_
_entity.id
_entity.type
_entity.pdbx_description
1 polymer ?
#
loop_
_entity_poly.entity_id
_entity_poly.type
_entity_poly.pdbx_seq_one_letter_code
_entity_poly.pdbx_strand_id
1 'polypeptide(L)'
;MEYLKIAHQVITEPLLCHLNLLTPGGGDPTFGRTDIPYSAAEHRLIYSNPEVSAIRRRVLIPAHSLLESGSWDKQKWSWVTYYIWTCPEALESEQLHSDIVMAHGINDYAGKLAPHALHFMKRGFRVIAIDLPSFGRSTGLHGYLPSMKINARAMHAVVMDVSMWDEESGLLGKAGRERKLFAEGHSMGAFTVLYYAALYPPLEPGNDGGPDLSLKQVPSEQAKTVTDEELVEEALHAHERTPLAHHVPEHTNGSSSTAVLPNKPAPYRPSLSGVAVAAPMITISSQSRPNKAIEYIAHILRFFAGRLPLASAIKGNVSDDPRVEE
;
A
#
# COMPACT_ATOMS: atom_id res chain seq x y z
N MET A 1 -27.72 25.06 1.49
CA MET A 1 -27.56 23.63 1.11
C MET A 1 -26.09 23.20 1.16
N GLU A 2 -25.17 23.93 0.54
CA GLU A 2 -23.74 23.58 0.51
C GLU A 2 -23.08 23.54 1.91
N TYR A 3 -23.32 24.55 2.75
CA TYR A 3 -22.80 24.56 4.13
C TYR A 3 -23.26 23.39 5.00
N LEU A 4 -24.49 22.89 4.80
CA LEU A 4 -25.01 21.72 5.51
C LEU A 4 -24.28 20.45 5.07
N LYS A 5 -23.99 20.31 3.78
CA LYS A 5 -23.20 19.19 3.23
C LYS A 5 -21.77 19.20 3.77
N ILE A 6 -21.16 20.38 3.82
CA ILE A 6 -19.82 20.59 4.40
C ILE A 6 -19.84 20.23 5.88
N ALA A 7 -20.78 20.78 6.67
CA ALA A 7 -20.90 20.48 8.10
C ALA A 7 -21.09 18.98 8.37
N HIS A 8 -21.90 18.31 7.54
CA HIS A 8 -22.06 16.86 7.62
C HIS A 8 -20.75 16.11 7.38
N GLN A 9 -20.04 16.37 6.27
CA GLN A 9 -18.81 15.66 5.90
C GLN A 9 -17.62 15.91 6.84
N VAL A 10 -17.62 17.07 7.51
CA VAL A 10 -16.50 17.57 8.33
C VAL A 10 -16.68 17.24 9.81
N ILE A 11 -17.92 17.38 10.30
CA ILE A 11 -18.21 17.31 11.74
C ILE A 11 -19.08 16.08 12.01
N THR A 12 -20.26 16.03 11.42
CA THR A 12 -21.27 15.02 11.79
C THR A 12 -20.82 13.61 11.44
N GLU A 13 -20.42 13.37 10.19
CA GLU A 13 -19.97 12.05 9.72
C GLU A 13 -18.73 11.57 10.47
N PRO A 14 -17.63 12.34 10.59
CA PRO A 14 -16.46 11.90 11.36
C PRO A 14 -16.78 11.57 12.82
N LEU A 15 -17.64 12.37 13.48
CA LEU A 15 -18.07 12.11 14.85
C LEU A 15 -18.91 10.82 14.94
N LEU A 16 -19.89 10.65 14.07
CA LEU A 16 -20.72 9.44 14.04
C LEU A 16 -19.90 8.19 13.70
N CYS A 17 -18.94 8.28 12.77
CA CYS A 17 -17.99 7.22 12.49
C CYS A 17 -17.12 6.91 13.71
N HIS A 18 -16.60 7.92 14.40
CA HIS A 18 -15.80 7.73 15.61
C HIS A 18 -16.57 6.98 16.71
N LEU A 19 -17.87 7.28 16.85
CA LEU A 19 -18.81 6.65 17.77
C LEU A 19 -19.38 5.31 17.27
N ASN A 20 -18.92 4.78 16.12
CA ASN A 20 -19.44 3.57 15.47
C ASN A 20 -20.93 3.62 15.07
N LEU A 21 -21.50 4.81 14.90
CA LEU A 21 -22.91 5.01 14.52
C LEU A 21 -23.11 5.09 13.00
N LEU A 22 -22.04 5.34 12.23
CA LEU A 22 -22.11 5.46 10.76
C LEU A 22 -20.86 4.86 10.11
N THR A 23 -21.03 4.26 8.93
CA THR A 23 -19.92 3.90 8.03
C THR A 23 -19.48 5.13 7.23
N PRO A 24 -18.17 5.42 7.10
CA PRO A 24 -17.69 6.56 6.32
C PRO A 24 -18.20 6.56 4.88
N GLY A 25 -18.40 7.75 4.31
CA GLY A 25 -18.81 7.95 2.92
C GLY A 25 -20.21 7.46 2.60
N GLY A 26 -21.12 7.51 3.59
CA GLY A 26 -22.50 7.04 3.41
C GLY A 26 -22.61 5.53 3.15
N GLY A 27 -21.64 4.74 3.61
CA GLY A 27 -21.56 3.30 3.35
C GLY A 27 -20.39 2.88 2.48
N ASP A 28 -19.75 3.81 1.77
CA ASP A 28 -18.53 3.58 1.00
C ASP A 28 -17.35 4.39 1.58
N PRO A 29 -16.44 3.75 2.33
CA PRO A 29 -15.25 4.39 2.88
C PRO A 29 -14.25 4.94 1.83
N THR A 30 -14.45 4.66 0.54
CA THR A 30 -13.66 5.23 -0.57
C THR A 30 -14.30 6.49 -1.17
N PHE A 31 -15.49 6.88 -0.73
CA PHE A 31 -16.22 8.06 -1.21
C PHE A 31 -16.47 8.05 -2.73
N GLY A 32 -16.83 6.90 -3.28
CA GLY A 32 -17.11 6.66 -4.69
C GLY A 32 -15.88 6.39 -5.55
N ARG A 33 -14.66 6.45 -4.98
CA ARG A 33 -13.44 6.31 -5.78
C ARG A 33 -13.21 4.88 -6.30
N THR A 34 -13.77 3.88 -5.65
CA THR A 34 -13.68 2.49 -6.13
C THR A 34 -14.32 2.31 -7.50
N ASP A 35 -15.38 3.07 -7.79
CA ASP A 35 -16.19 2.96 -9.01
C ASP A 35 -15.61 3.79 -10.17
N ILE A 36 -14.55 4.56 -9.93
CA ILE A 36 -13.86 5.30 -10.99
C ILE A 36 -13.21 4.27 -11.94
N PRO A 37 -13.45 4.35 -13.27
CA PRO A 37 -12.86 3.44 -14.23
C PRO A 37 -11.34 3.58 -14.26
N TYR A 38 -10.65 2.51 -14.66
CA TYR A 38 -9.20 2.57 -14.94
C TYR A 38 -8.93 3.53 -16.11
N SER A 39 -7.77 4.20 -16.10
CA SER A 39 -7.41 5.08 -17.21
C SER A 39 -7.12 4.27 -18.47
N ALA A 40 -7.24 4.90 -19.64
CA ALA A 40 -6.96 4.22 -20.91
C ALA A 40 -5.51 3.68 -20.98
N ALA A 41 -4.56 4.42 -20.40
CA ALA A 41 -3.16 4.00 -20.33
C ALA A 41 -2.98 2.77 -19.43
N GLU A 42 -3.55 2.78 -18.23
CA GLU A 42 -3.53 1.66 -17.29
C GLU A 42 -4.19 0.42 -17.90
N HIS A 43 -5.36 0.59 -18.51
CA HIS A 43 -6.09 -0.49 -19.16
C HIS A 43 -5.27 -1.11 -20.29
N ARG A 44 -4.67 -0.29 -21.16
CA ARG A 44 -3.84 -0.77 -22.29
C ARG A 44 -2.59 -1.49 -21.82
N LEU A 45 -1.89 -0.96 -20.81
CA LEU A 45 -0.57 -1.45 -20.41
C LEU A 45 -0.61 -2.64 -19.45
N ILE A 46 -1.67 -2.75 -18.65
CA ILE A 46 -1.83 -3.76 -17.61
C ILE A 46 -2.96 -4.73 -17.96
N TYR A 47 -4.21 -4.24 -18.03
CA TYR A 47 -5.39 -5.12 -18.02
C TYR A 47 -5.76 -5.73 -19.37
N SER A 48 -5.44 -5.06 -20.48
CA SER A 48 -5.61 -5.57 -21.86
C SER A 48 -4.33 -6.12 -22.44
N ASN A 49 -3.23 -6.05 -21.71
CA ASN A 49 -1.94 -6.51 -22.18
C ASN A 49 -1.84 -8.03 -21.94
N PRO A 50 -1.79 -8.87 -23.00
CA PRO A 50 -1.73 -10.32 -22.84
C PRO A 50 -0.44 -10.81 -22.18
N GLU A 51 0.62 -10.00 -22.19
CA GLU A 51 1.91 -10.33 -21.52
C GLU A 51 1.86 -10.11 -20.00
N VAL A 52 0.80 -9.48 -19.47
CA VAL A 52 0.73 -9.04 -18.07
C VAL A 52 -0.34 -9.81 -17.31
N SER A 53 0.02 -10.34 -16.16
CA SER A 53 -0.91 -10.82 -15.14
C SER A 53 -1.08 -9.76 -14.06
N ALA A 54 -2.32 -9.55 -13.62
CA ALA A 54 -2.67 -8.53 -12.64
C ALA A 54 -3.61 -9.09 -11.57
N ILE A 55 -3.22 -8.91 -10.32
CA ILE A 55 -4.01 -9.29 -9.15
C ILE A 55 -4.30 -8.03 -8.34
N ARG A 56 -5.54 -7.84 -7.90
CA ARG A 56 -5.94 -6.74 -7.00
C ARG A 56 -6.25 -7.29 -5.63
N ARG A 57 -5.68 -6.69 -4.58
CA ARG A 57 -5.88 -7.08 -3.19
C ARG A 57 -6.18 -5.87 -2.31
N ARG A 58 -6.66 -6.15 -1.09
CA ARG A 58 -6.90 -5.17 -0.04
C ARG A 58 -6.34 -5.69 1.27
N VAL A 59 -5.68 -4.81 2.02
CA VAL A 59 -5.19 -5.13 3.37
C VAL A 59 -5.66 -4.07 4.35
N LEU A 60 -6.14 -4.51 5.52
CA LEU A 60 -6.54 -3.62 6.60
C LEU A 60 -5.32 -2.92 7.21
N ILE A 61 -5.45 -1.62 7.48
CA ILE A 61 -4.44 -0.88 8.25
C ILE A 61 -4.63 -1.24 9.74
N PRO A 62 -3.61 -1.80 10.43
CA PRO A 62 -3.75 -2.21 11.81
C PRO A 62 -4.15 -1.06 12.75
N ALA A 63 -4.98 -1.35 13.76
CA ALA A 63 -5.47 -0.33 14.70
C ALA A 63 -4.34 0.47 15.38
N HIS A 64 -3.25 -0.19 15.77
CA HIS A 64 -2.09 0.49 16.37
C HIS A 64 -1.44 1.48 15.40
N SER A 65 -1.40 1.15 14.10
CA SER A 65 -0.84 2.02 13.05
C SER A 65 -1.71 3.24 12.79
N LEU A 66 -3.04 3.09 12.86
CA LEU A 66 -4.00 4.20 12.79
C LEU A 66 -3.83 5.15 13.99
N LEU A 67 -3.76 4.59 15.21
CA LEU A 67 -3.60 5.35 16.45
C LEU A 67 -2.29 6.16 16.46
N GLU A 68 -1.16 5.51 16.18
CA GLU A 68 0.16 6.17 16.15
C GLU A 68 0.30 7.23 15.06
N SER A 69 -0.53 7.16 14.02
CA SER A 69 -0.60 8.15 12.94
C SER A 69 -1.58 9.28 13.26
N GLY A 70 -2.25 9.25 14.41
CA GLY A 70 -3.26 10.23 14.82
C GLY A 70 -4.53 10.16 13.98
N SER A 71 -4.84 9.02 13.37
CA SER A 71 -6.09 8.81 12.64
C SER A 71 -7.25 8.55 13.60
N TRP A 72 -8.43 9.05 13.23
CA TRP A 72 -9.70 8.78 13.91
C TRP A 72 -10.45 7.60 13.28
N ASP A 73 -9.95 7.10 12.16
CA ASP A 73 -10.57 6.00 11.44
C ASP A 73 -10.44 4.69 12.22
N LYS A 74 -11.38 3.78 11.99
CA LYS A 74 -11.41 2.45 12.62
C LYS A 74 -10.86 1.41 11.66
N GLN A 75 -10.14 0.42 12.18
CA GLN A 75 -9.53 -0.65 11.39
C GLN A 75 -10.52 -1.31 10.42
N LYS A 76 -11.74 -1.63 10.87
CA LYS A 76 -12.79 -2.26 10.03
C LYS A 76 -13.18 -1.49 8.77
N TRP A 77 -12.86 -0.19 8.68
CA TRP A 77 -13.14 0.67 7.53
C TRP A 77 -11.87 1.24 6.89
N SER A 78 -10.70 0.82 7.36
CA SER A 78 -9.41 1.36 6.96
C SER A 78 -8.62 0.29 6.23
N TRP A 79 -8.63 0.34 4.90
CA TRP A 79 -7.82 -0.55 4.08
C TRP A 79 -7.11 0.23 2.99
N VAL A 80 -5.99 -0.34 2.54
CA VAL A 80 -5.37 0.05 1.29
C VAL A 80 -5.61 -1.01 0.24
N THR A 81 -5.90 -0.55 -0.98
CA THR A 81 -5.92 -1.37 -2.18
C THR A 81 -4.52 -1.38 -2.77
N TYR A 82 -4.08 -2.54 -3.21
CA TYR A 82 -2.81 -2.67 -3.91
C TYR A 82 -2.95 -3.71 -5.02
N TYR A 83 -2.00 -3.69 -5.94
CA TYR A 83 -1.99 -4.53 -7.11
C TYR A 83 -0.66 -5.25 -7.21
N ILE A 84 -0.71 -6.50 -7.62
CA ILE A 84 0.46 -7.28 -7.97
C ILE A 84 0.42 -7.45 -9.49
N TRP A 85 1.42 -6.91 -10.16
CA TRP A 85 1.55 -6.99 -11.61
C TRP A 85 2.82 -7.76 -11.95
N THR A 86 2.71 -8.69 -12.91
CA THR A 86 3.82 -9.52 -13.37
C THR A 86 3.77 -9.72 -14.88
N CYS A 87 4.93 -9.96 -15.49
CA CYS A 87 5.03 -10.59 -16.81
C CYS A 87 5.54 -12.02 -16.61
N PRO A 88 4.67 -13.06 -16.68
CA PRO A 88 5.04 -14.44 -16.36
C PRO A 88 6.28 -14.95 -17.13
N GLU A 89 6.33 -14.73 -18.44
CA GLU A 89 7.47 -15.12 -19.29
C GLU A 89 8.78 -14.45 -18.87
N ALA A 90 8.73 -13.17 -18.47
CA ALA A 90 9.91 -12.45 -17.99
C ALA A 90 10.34 -12.90 -16.59
N LEU A 91 9.39 -13.27 -15.72
CA LEU A 91 9.70 -13.85 -14.41
C LEU A 91 10.44 -15.18 -14.54
N GLU A 92 10.01 -16.03 -15.48
CA GLU A 92 10.60 -17.33 -15.71
C GLU A 92 11.99 -17.25 -16.36
N SER A 93 12.15 -16.36 -17.35
CA SER A 93 13.41 -16.23 -18.10
C SER A 93 14.51 -15.51 -17.31
N GLU A 94 14.20 -14.44 -16.58
CA GLU A 94 15.19 -13.64 -15.86
C GLU A 94 15.52 -14.18 -14.46
N GLN A 95 14.57 -14.89 -13.83
CA GLN A 95 14.72 -15.51 -12.50
C GLN A 95 15.30 -14.58 -11.42
N LEU A 96 14.97 -13.27 -11.46
CA LEU A 96 15.54 -12.29 -10.53
C LEU A 96 15.14 -12.51 -9.07
N HIS A 97 14.02 -13.21 -8.83
CA HIS A 97 13.41 -13.35 -7.50
C HIS A 97 13.38 -12.01 -6.75
N SER A 98 12.86 -10.97 -7.40
CA SER A 98 12.87 -9.61 -6.87
C SER A 98 11.51 -8.93 -7.03
N ASP A 99 11.11 -8.19 -6.01
CA ASP A 99 9.92 -7.37 -5.94
C ASP A 99 10.27 -5.89 -5.97
N ILE A 100 9.41 -5.09 -6.60
CA ILE A 100 9.45 -3.63 -6.50
C ILE A 100 8.10 -3.16 -5.96
N VAL A 101 8.11 -2.55 -4.78
CA VAL A 101 6.94 -1.85 -4.23
C VAL A 101 6.94 -0.42 -4.74
N MET A 102 5.88 -0.02 -5.44
CA MET A 102 5.74 1.30 -6.05
C MET A 102 4.73 2.16 -5.28
N ALA A 103 5.16 3.34 -4.86
CA ALA A 103 4.34 4.32 -4.15
C ALA A 103 4.16 5.61 -4.99
N HIS A 104 2.90 5.96 -5.26
CA HIS A 104 2.56 7.12 -6.09
C HIS A 104 2.68 8.46 -5.33
N GLY A 105 2.63 9.57 -6.07
CA GLY A 105 2.69 10.94 -5.54
C GLY A 105 1.39 11.41 -4.89
N ILE A 106 1.38 12.65 -4.38
CA ILE A 106 0.15 13.24 -3.86
C ILE A 106 -0.84 13.44 -5.01
N ASN A 107 -2.13 13.20 -4.74
CA ASN A 107 -3.20 13.37 -5.74
C ASN A 107 -3.06 12.47 -6.97
N ASP A 108 -2.46 11.29 -6.75
CA ASP A 108 -2.22 10.27 -7.75
C ASP A 108 -2.76 8.91 -7.27
N TYR A 109 -2.55 7.85 -8.04
CA TYR A 109 -2.93 6.47 -7.71
C TYR A 109 -2.01 5.47 -8.42
N ALA A 110 -2.06 4.19 -8.03
CA ALA A 110 -1.15 3.15 -8.53
C ALA A 110 -1.15 3.03 -10.07
N GLY A 111 -2.30 3.17 -10.71
CA GLY A 111 -2.46 3.00 -12.16
C GLY A 111 -1.66 3.98 -13.01
N LYS A 112 -1.35 5.18 -12.53
CA LYS A 112 -0.46 6.12 -13.25
C LYS A 112 0.99 5.64 -13.32
N LEU A 113 1.37 4.71 -12.44
CA LEU A 113 2.69 4.09 -12.45
C LEU A 113 2.80 2.94 -13.47
N ALA A 114 1.72 2.57 -14.18
CA ALA A 114 1.70 1.47 -15.13
C ALA A 114 2.83 1.51 -16.20
N PRO A 115 3.19 2.66 -16.81
CA PRO A 115 4.31 2.70 -17.75
C PRO A 115 5.66 2.31 -17.12
N HIS A 116 5.90 2.76 -15.88
CA HIS A 116 7.11 2.41 -15.14
C HIS A 116 7.08 0.94 -14.72
N ALA A 117 5.94 0.49 -14.19
CA ALA A 117 5.73 -0.89 -13.78
C ALA A 117 6.00 -1.87 -14.93
N LEU A 118 5.48 -1.60 -16.13
CA LEU A 118 5.69 -2.46 -17.30
C LEU A 118 7.17 -2.59 -17.65
N HIS A 119 7.95 -1.52 -17.51
CA HIS A 119 9.40 -1.58 -17.74
C HIS A 119 10.09 -2.56 -16.78
N PHE A 120 9.73 -2.52 -15.49
CA PHE A 120 10.30 -3.44 -14.50
C PHE A 120 9.79 -4.87 -14.68
N MET A 121 8.51 -5.07 -14.97
CA MET A 121 7.95 -6.40 -15.21
C MET A 121 8.63 -7.11 -16.38
N LYS A 122 8.90 -6.38 -17.47
CA LYS A 122 9.65 -6.91 -18.63
C LYS A 122 11.10 -7.26 -18.34
N ARG A 123 11.61 -6.93 -17.14
CA ARG A 123 12.94 -7.31 -16.65
C ARG A 123 12.88 -8.38 -15.56
N GLY A 124 11.74 -9.02 -15.35
CA GLY A 124 11.60 -10.11 -14.38
C GLY A 124 11.38 -9.66 -12.93
N PHE A 125 10.99 -8.40 -12.71
CA PHE A 125 10.49 -7.98 -11.39
C PHE A 125 8.99 -8.29 -11.26
N ARG A 126 8.58 -8.66 -10.04
CA ARG A 126 7.17 -8.58 -9.65
C ARG A 126 6.91 -7.18 -9.09
N VAL A 127 5.93 -6.47 -9.62
CA VAL A 127 5.61 -5.11 -9.19
C VAL A 127 4.43 -5.14 -8.22
N ILE A 128 4.57 -4.45 -7.09
CA ILE A 128 3.54 -4.28 -6.07
C ILE A 128 3.17 -2.79 -6.04
N ALA A 129 2.11 -2.40 -6.74
CA ALA A 129 1.70 -0.99 -6.83
C ALA A 129 0.61 -0.69 -5.78
N ILE A 130 0.82 0.33 -4.96
CA ILE A 130 -0.06 0.63 -3.81
C ILE A 130 -0.88 1.88 -4.07
N ASP A 131 -2.20 1.82 -3.92
CA ASP A 131 -3.01 3.02 -3.71
C ASP A 131 -2.81 3.46 -2.25
N LEU A 132 -2.08 4.55 -2.00
CA LEU A 132 -1.79 5.03 -0.65
C LEU A 132 -3.10 5.43 0.08
N PRO A 133 -3.11 5.45 1.43
CA PRO A 133 -4.28 5.87 2.20
C PRO A 133 -4.88 7.18 1.67
N SER A 134 -6.20 7.27 1.56
CA SER A 134 -6.92 8.42 1.00
C SER A 134 -6.74 8.69 -0.50
N PHE A 135 -6.10 7.80 -1.25
CA PHE A 135 -5.90 7.91 -2.70
C PHE A 135 -6.37 6.65 -3.44
N GLY A 136 -6.48 6.77 -4.77
CA GLY A 136 -6.96 5.68 -5.63
C GLY A 136 -8.21 4.99 -5.07
N ARG A 137 -8.14 3.65 -5.03
CA ARG A 137 -9.21 2.78 -4.52
C ARG A 137 -9.02 2.41 -3.04
N SER A 138 -8.16 3.10 -2.32
CA SER A 138 -7.99 2.96 -0.87
C SER A 138 -8.99 3.84 -0.12
N THR A 139 -9.29 3.46 1.12
CA THR A 139 -10.25 4.21 1.94
C THR A 139 -9.68 5.50 2.47
N GLY A 140 -10.57 6.38 2.92
CA GLY A 140 -10.23 7.68 3.51
C GLY A 140 -10.81 8.84 2.72
N LEU A 141 -10.90 10.00 3.38
CA LEU A 141 -11.29 11.22 2.67
C LEU A 141 -10.16 11.64 1.73
N HIS A 142 -10.46 11.93 0.47
CA HIS A 142 -9.43 12.20 -0.53
C HIS A 142 -8.45 13.30 -0.09
N GLY A 143 -7.15 12.99 -0.15
CA GLY A 143 -6.09 13.92 0.24
C GLY A 143 -5.94 14.17 1.74
N TYR A 144 -6.80 13.60 2.60
CA TYR A 144 -6.70 13.74 4.04
C TYR A 144 -5.74 12.69 4.61
N LEU A 145 -4.59 13.13 5.11
CA LEU A 145 -3.62 12.32 5.83
C LEU A 145 -3.32 12.95 7.20
N PRO A 146 -3.67 12.30 8.33
CA PRO A 146 -3.43 12.86 9.67
C PRO A 146 -1.93 12.90 10.04
N SER A 147 -1.13 12.06 9.37
CA SER A 147 0.33 11.99 9.47
C SER A 147 0.87 11.23 8.27
N MET A 148 2.03 11.65 7.74
CA MET A 148 2.74 10.90 6.70
C MET A 148 3.18 9.49 7.16
N LYS A 149 3.22 9.25 8.47
CA LYS A 149 3.51 7.92 9.05
C LYS A 149 2.52 6.86 8.59
N ILE A 150 1.26 7.23 8.32
CA ILE A 150 0.23 6.28 7.89
C ILE A 150 0.58 5.64 6.54
N ASN A 151 1.23 6.37 5.63
CA ASN A 151 1.63 5.85 4.32
C ASN A 151 2.71 4.77 4.47
N ALA A 152 3.73 5.02 5.31
CA ALA A 152 4.78 4.02 5.57
C ALA A 152 4.22 2.79 6.29
N ARG A 153 3.27 2.97 7.23
CA ARG A 153 2.59 1.85 7.90
C ARG A 153 1.69 1.06 6.95
N ALA A 154 1.01 1.73 6.02
CA ALA A 154 0.19 1.07 5.01
C ALA A 154 1.07 0.27 4.02
N MET A 155 2.18 0.84 3.58
CA MET A 155 3.19 0.10 2.80
C MET A 155 3.68 -1.14 3.55
N HIS A 156 3.96 -1.02 4.85
CA HIS A 156 4.33 -2.17 5.68
C HIS A 156 3.25 -3.24 5.72
N ALA A 157 1.98 -2.86 5.90
CA ALA A 157 0.87 -3.80 5.89
C ALA A 157 0.77 -4.55 4.55
N VAL A 158 0.99 -3.86 3.41
CA VAL A 158 1.00 -4.49 2.08
C VAL A 158 2.15 -5.48 1.94
N VAL A 159 3.37 -5.10 2.33
CA VAL A 159 4.54 -5.98 2.23
C VAL A 159 4.35 -7.23 3.08
N MET A 160 3.82 -7.08 4.30
CA MET A 160 3.50 -8.22 5.15
C MET A 160 2.39 -9.10 4.54
N ASP A 161 1.35 -8.51 3.94
CA ASP A 161 0.27 -9.26 3.28
C ASP A 161 0.79 -10.07 2.08
N VAL A 162 1.65 -9.49 1.26
CA VAL A 162 2.29 -10.19 0.13
C VAL A 162 3.19 -11.32 0.64
N SER A 163 3.96 -11.08 1.70
CA SER A 163 4.81 -12.12 2.30
C SER A 163 3.98 -13.27 2.87
N MET A 164 2.89 -12.98 3.58
CA MET A 164 1.99 -14.03 4.09
C MET A 164 1.36 -14.83 2.94
N TRP A 165 0.97 -14.14 1.87
CA TRP A 165 0.42 -14.80 0.69
C TRP A 165 1.45 -15.70 -0.01
N ASP A 166 2.71 -15.28 -0.10
CA ASP A 166 3.80 -16.11 -0.62
C ASP A 166 4.08 -17.32 0.29
N GLU A 167 3.94 -17.17 1.61
CA GLU A 167 4.04 -18.28 2.58
C GLU A 167 2.93 -19.31 2.36
N GLU A 168 1.69 -18.84 2.30
CA GLU A 168 0.50 -19.67 2.09
C GLU A 168 0.54 -20.40 0.73
N SER A 169 1.12 -19.75 -0.29
CA SER A 169 1.29 -20.33 -1.63
C SER A 169 2.51 -21.27 -1.74
N GLY A 170 3.24 -21.51 -0.64
CA GLY A 170 4.42 -22.38 -0.63
C GLY A 170 5.61 -21.84 -1.44
N LEU A 171 5.65 -20.52 -1.67
CA LEU A 171 6.74 -19.83 -2.36
C LEU A 171 7.89 -19.50 -1.40
N LEU A 172 7.60 -19.22 -0.13
CA LEU A 172 8.59 -19.03 0.92
C LEU A 172 9.09 -20.38 1.49
N GLY A 173 10.37 -20.43 1.89
CA GLY A 173 10.98 -21.63 2.48
C GLY A 173 11.62 -22.61 1.48
N LYS A 174 11.47 -22.39 0.16
CA LYS A 174 12.33 -23.06 -0.84
C LYS A 174 13.70 -22.38 -0.80
N ALA A 175 14.72 -23.08 -0.29
CA ALA A 175 16.10 -22.58 -0.22
C ALA A 175 16.51 -21.96 -1.57
N GLY A 176 16.93 -20.68 -1.55
CA GLY A 176 17.31 -19.92 -2.75
C GLY A 176 16.20 -19.10 -3.43
N ARG A 177 14.98 -19.01 -2.87
CA ARG A 177 13.86 -18.22 -3.43
C ARG A 177 13.37 -17.05 -2.58
N GLU A 178 14.13 -16.62 -1.57
CA GLU A 178 13.79 -15.39 -0.83
C GLU A 178 13.83 -14.19 -1.78
N ARG A 179 12.72 -13.45 -1.87
CA ARG A 179 12.59 -12.34 -2.81
C ARG A 179 13.27 -11.09 -2.26
N LYS A 180 14.16 -10.48 -3.06
CA LYS A 180 14.67 -9.13 -2.75
C LYS A 180 13.54 -8.13 -2.84
N LEU A 181 13.50 -7.18 -1.91
CA LEU A 181 12.48 -6.16 -1.88
C LEU A 181 13.09 -4.80 -2.18
N PHE A 182 12.74 -4.22 -3.32
CA PHE A 182 13.07 -2.85 -3.68
C PHE A 182 11.84 -1.97 -3.52
N ALA A 183 12.04 -0.66 -3.36
CA ALA A 183 10.95 0.29 -3.35
C ALA A 183 11.21 1.46 -4.30
N GLU A 184 10.21 1.84 -5.08
CA GLU A 184 10.21 3.04 -5.89
C GLU A 184 9.15 4.02 -5.40
N GLY A 185 9.49 5.31 -5.32
CA GLY A 185 8.52 6.34 -4.98
C GLY A 185 8.72 7.62 -5.77
N HIS A 186 7.61 8.32 -6.00
CA HIS A 186 7.56 9.64 -6.66
C HIS A 186 6.93 10.68 -5.72
N SER A 187 7.54 11.85 -5.55
CA SER A 187 6.99 12.95 -4.73
C SER A 187 6.65 12.51 -3.29
N MET A 188 5.37 12.53 -2.91
CA MET A 188 4.88 12.01 -1.63
C MET A 188 5.18 10.51 -1.45
N GLY A 189 5.14 9.72 -2.53
CA GLY A 189 5.54 8.32 -2.56
C GLY A 189 7.04 8.15 -2.34
N ALA A 190 7.87 9.04 -2.90
CA ALA A 190 9.31 9.06 -2.65
C ALA A 190 9.62 9.33 -1.16
N PHE A 191 8.92 10.27 -0.54
CA PHE A 191 9.00 10.46 0.91
C PHE A 191 8.55 9.20 1.67
N THR A 192 7.46 8.56 1.23
CA THR A 192 6.91 7.35 1.86
C THR A 192 7.92 6.20 1.88
N VAL A 193 8.61 5.92 0.77
CA VAL A 193 9.59 4.82 0.70
C VAL A 193 10.86 5.13 1.52
N LEU A 194 11.32 6.39 1.54
CA LEU A 194 12.43 6.80 2.41
C LEU A 194 12.04 6.68 3.88
N TYR A 195 10.83 7.08 4.22
CA TYR A 195 10.35 6.99 5.59
C TYR A 195 10.13 5.54 6.02
N TYR A 196 9.66 4.68 5.12
CA TYR A 196 9.61 3.24 5.34
C TYR A 196 11.01 2.68 5.64
N ALA A 197 12.01 2.98 4.80
CA ALA A 197 13.38 2.52 5.01
C ALA A 197 13.93 2.95 6.39
N ALA A 198 13.61 4.17 6.83
CA ALA A 198 14.02 4.68 8.14
C ALA A 198 13.27 4.02 9.32
N LEU A 199 11.99 3.67 9.17
CA LEU A 199 11.19 3.02 10.22
C LEU A 199 11.43 1.51 10.31
N TYR A 200 11.86 0.90 9.21
CA TYR A 200 12.07 -0.53 9.06
C TYR A 200 13.49 -0.84 8.55
N PRO A 201 14.55 -0.39 9.26
CA PRO A 201 15.91 -0.73 8.87
C PRO A 201 16.15 -2.25 9.01
N PRO A 202 17.11 -2.81 8.26
CA PRO A 202 17.59 -4.17 8.48
C PRO A 202 17.96 -4.39 9.95
N LEU A 203 17.69 -5.59 10.47
CA LEU A 203 17.96 -5.92 11.87
C LEU A 203 19.47 -6.00 12.17
N GLU A 204 20.30 -6.31 11.17
CA GLU A 204 21.76 -6.29 11.26
C GLU A 204 22.40 -5.66 10.00
N PRO A 205 23.35 -4.72 10.13
CA PRO A 205 24.13 -4.21 9.00
C PRO A 205 25.00 -5.34 8.41
N GLY A 206 24.74 -5.71 7.15
CA GLY A 206 25.52 -6.73 6.42
C GLY A 206 24.87 -8.11 6.30
N ASN A 207 23.74 -8.34 6.98
CA ASN A 207 22.85 -9.50 6.79
C ASN A 207 21.47 -8.98 6.36
N ASP A 208 21.39 -8.30 5.20
CA ASP A 208 20.15 -7.73 4.67
C ASP A 208 19.16 -8.80 4.15
N GLY A 209 19.49 -10.09 4.29
CA GLY A 209 18.71 -11.21 3.78
C GLY A 209 18.60 -11.19 2.25
N GLY A 210 19.36 -10.34 1.56
CA GLY A 210 19.41 -10.32 0.11
C GLY A 210 20.27 -11.48 -0.39
N PRO A 211 19.88 -12.19 -1.47
CA PRO A 211 20.80 -13.09 -2.15
C PRO A 211 22.11 -12.37 -2.50
N ASP A 212 23.25 -13.02 -2.23
CA ASP A 212 24.56 -12.49 -2.59
C ASP A 212 24.59 -12.19 -4.10
N LEU A 213 24.68 -10.90 -4.45
CA LEU A 213 24.70 -10.42 -5.84
C LEU A 213 25.98 -10.85 -6.59
N SER A 214 27.00 -11.36 -5.88
CA SER A 214 28.18 -11.95 -6.50
C SER A 214 27.92 -13.34 -7.08
N LEU A 215 26.84 -14.02 -6.65
CA LEU A 215 26.39 -15.29 -7.20
C LEU A 215 25.40 -15.04 -8.34
N LYS A 216 25.91 -14.77 -9.55
CA LYS A 216 25.15 -15.12 -10.76
C LYS A 216 24.95 -16.64 -10.74
N GLN A 217 23.82 -17.12 -10.24
CA GLN A 217 23.50 -18.53 -10.35
C GLN A 217 23.33 -18.88 -11.83
N VAL A 218 24.21 -19.75 -12.32
CA VAL A 218 24.01 -20.44 -13.59
C VAL A 218 22.75 -21.29 -13.43
N PRO A 219 21.76 -21.23 -14.35
CA PRO A 219 20.53 -21.99 -14.22
C PRO A 219 20.83 -23.47 -13.99
N SER A 220 20.34 -24.04 -12.88
CA SER A 220 20.52 -25.47 -12.62
C SER A 220 19.50 -26.26 -13.44
N GLU A 221 19.96 -27.30 -14.14
CA GLU A 221 19.16 -28.18 -15.01
C GLU A 221 18.09 -29.03 -14.26
N GLN A 222 17.67 -28.65 -13.05
CA GLN A 222 16.83 -29.48 -12.18
C GLN A 222 15.59 -28.77 -11.63
N ALA A 223 15.04 -27.79 -12.33
CA ALA A 223 13.66 -27.37 -12.10
C ALA A 223 12.69 -28.39 -12.73
N LYS A 224 12.24 -29.37 -11.93
CA LYS A 224 11.12 -30.24 -12.31
C LYS A 224 9.89 -29.38 -12.61
N THR A 225 9.34 -29.58 -13.80
CA THR A 225 8.12 -29.01 -14.35
C THR A 225 6.93 -29.26 -13.43
N VAL A 226 6.50 -28.21 -12.72
CA VAL A 226 5.08 -28.03 -12.40
C VAL A 226 4.49 -27.41 -13.67
N THR A 227 3.45 -27.99 -14.23
CA THR A 227 2.89 -27.50 -15.49
C THR A 227 2.19 -26.16 -15.26
N ASP A 228 2.35 -25.24 -16.21
CA ASP A 228 1.81 -23.87 -16.13
C ASP A 228 0.28 -23.84 -15.90
N GLU A 229 -0.40 -24.89 -16.36
CA GLU A 229 -1.84 -25.09 -16.18
C GLU A 229 -2.22 -25.25 -14.70
N GLU A 230 -1.43 -25.96 -13.88
CA GLU A 230 -1.71 -26.17 -12.46
C GLU A 230 -1.49 -24.88 -11.63
N LEU A 231 -0.45 -24.10 -11.97
CA LEU A 231 -0.16 -22.83 -11.30
C LEU A 231 -1.17 -21.73 -11.66
N VAL A 232 -1.65 -21.73 -12.91
CA VAL A 232 -2.67 -20.79 -13.38
C VAL A 232 -4.03 -21.14 -12.79
N GLU A 233 -4.42 -22.41 -12.71
CA GLU A 233 -5.69 -22.83 -12.09
C GLU A 233 -5.71 -22.52 -10.58
N GLU A 234 -4.62 -22.77 -9.86
CA GLU A 234 -4.49 -22.45 -8.44
C GLU A 234 -4.55 -20.94 -8.17
N ALA A 235 -3.89 -20.12 -9.00
CA ALA A 235 -3.93 -18.67 -8.91
C ALA A 235 -5.31 -18.08 -9.28
N LEU A 236 -6.02 -18.68 -10.22
CA LEU A 236 -7.39 -18.30 -10.61
C LEU A 236 -8.41 -18.67 -9.52
N HIS A 237 -8.26 -19.83 -8.88
CA HIS A 237 -9.12 -20.25 -7.78
C HIS A 237 -8.82 -19.56 -6.43
N ALA A 238 -7.62 -19.00 -6.26
CA ALA A 238 -7.29 -18.16 -5.10
C ALA A 238 -7.96 -16.77 -5.16
N HIS A 239 -8.42 -16.33 -6.34
CA HIS A 239 -8.96 -14.98 -6.57
C HIS A 239 -10.31 -14.70 -5.87
N GLU A 240 -11.04 -15.74 -5.44
CA GLU A 240 -12.34 -15.60 -4.77
C GLU A 240 -12.33 -15.95 -3.28
N ARG A 241 -11.19 -16.37 -2.72
CA ARG A 241 -11.08 -16.72 -1.30
C ARG A 241 -10.41 -15.61 -0.51
N THR A 242 -11.16 -14.54 -0.26
CA THR A 242 -10.92 -13.76 0.96
C THR A 242 -12.12 -13.96 1.87
N PRO A 243 -12.12 -14.95 2.79
CA PRO A 243 -12.91 -14.78 3.99
C PRO A 243 -12.33 -13.57 4.71
N LEU A 244 -13.18 -12.58 5.00
CA LEU A 244 -12.91 -11.59 6.03
C LEU A 244 -12.36 -12.33 7.24
N ALA A 245 -11.06 -12.20 7.50
CA ALA A 245 -10.42 -12.81 8.66
C ALA A 245 -10.98 -12.14 9.92
N HIS A 246 -12.12 -12.66 10.40
CA HIS A 246 -12.62 -12.44 11.73
C HIS A 246 -11.69 -13.19 12.69
N HIS A 247 -10.55 -12.57 13.02
CA HIS A 247 -9.83 -12.97 14.23
C HIS A 247 -10.65 -12.48 15.42
N VAL A 248 -11.45 -13.38 15.98
CA VAL A 248 -11.88 -13.30 17.38
C VAL A 248 -10.60 -13.44 18.22
N PRO A 249 -10.22 -12.46 19.05
CA PRO A 249 -9.12 -12.67 19.97
C PRO A 249 -9.58 -13.65 21.04
N GLU A 250 -8.95 -14.82 21.11
CA GLU A 250 -9.03 -15.66 22.29
C GLU A 250 -8.48 -14.88 23.49
N HIS A 251 -9.38 -14.52 24.40
CA HIS A 251 -9.02 -14.02 25.72
C HIS A 251 -8.35 -15.16 26.50
N THR A 252 -7.02 -15.21 26.49
CA THR A 252 -6.26 -15.95 27.49
C THR A 252 -5.86 -14.98 28.60
N ASN A 253 -6.56 -15.09 29.73
CA ASN A 253 -6.15 -14.48 30.99
C ASN A 253 -4.84 -15.14 31.45
N GLY A 254 -3.77 -14.39 31.63
CA GLY A 254 -2.58 -14.95 32.28
C GLY A 254 -1.32 -14.09 32.20
N SER A 255 -1.10 -13.32 33.27
CA SER A 255 0.20 -13.07 33.91
C SER A 255 1.44 -12.84 33.03
N SER A 256 1.86 -11.57 33.00
CA SER A 256 3.23 -11.11 32.78
C SER A 256 4.30 -12.06 33.37
N SER A 257 5.04 -12.75 32.50
CA SER A 257 6.45 -13.05 32.74
C SER A 257 7.22 -13.08 31.42
N THR A 258 8.25 -12.24 31.34
CA THR A 258 9.25 -12.22 30.28
C THR A 258 10.11 -13.48 30.38
N ALA A 259 9.75 -14.51 29.62
CA ALA A 259 10.64 -15.62 29.31
C ALA A 259 10.69 -15.77 27.79
N VAL A 260 11.84 -15.45 27.20
CA VAL A 260 12.13 -15.67 25.78
C VAL A 260 12.15 -17.19 25.57
N LEU A 261 11.09 -17.73 24.97
CA LEU A 261 11.05 -19.13 24.55
C LEU A 261 12.13 -19.36 23.48
N PRO A 262 13.04 -20.33 23.65
CA PRO A 262 14.29 -20.41 22.89
C PRO A 262 14.14 -20.91 21.43
N ASN A 263 12.93 -20.96 20.87
CA ASN A 263 12.66 -21.52 19.54
C ASN A 263 11.63 -20.75 18.70
N LYS A 264 11.25 -19.52 19.08
CA LYS A 264 10.41 -18.72 18.20
C LYS A 264 11.31 -18.09 17.12
N PRO A 265 11.11 -18.38 15.81
CA PRO A 265 11.85 -17.68 14.77
C PRO A 265 11.69 -16.17 14.98
N ALA A 266 12.78 -15.43 14.77
CA ALA A 266 12.75 -13.99 14.91
C ALA A 266 11.60 -13.43 14.05
N PRO A 267 10.83 -12.45 14.55
CA PRO A 267 9.72 -11.91 13.78
C PRO A 267 10.24 -11.41 12.43
N TYR A 268 9.65 -11.92 11.35
CA TYR A 268 10.00 -11.49 10.00
C TYR A 268 9.82 -9.98 9.89
N ARG A 269 10.88 -9.30 9.48
CA ARG A 269 10.89 -7.85 9.29
C ARG A 269 11.35 -7.55 7.87
N PRO A 270 10.41 -7.34 6.93
CA PRO A 270 10.78 -7.07 5.54
C PRO A 270 11.66 -5.82 5.47
N SER A 271 12.86 -6.00 4.95
CA SER A 271 13.85 -4.94 4.78
C SER A 271 14.03 -4.63 3.30
N LEU A 272 14.32 -3.38 2.96
CA LEU A 272 14.52 -2.97 1.58
C LEU A 272 15.97 -3.21 1.17
N SER A 273 16.18 -3.96 0.07
CA SER A 273 17.47 -4.12 -0.60
C SER A 273 17.90 -2.85 -1.34
N GLY A 274 16.96 -1.96 -1.67
CA GLY A 274 17.27 -0.68 -2.30
C GLY A 274 16.04 0.22 -2.46
N VAL A 275 16.29 1.51 -2.62
CA VAL A 275 15.26 2.53 -2.88
C VAL A 275 15.60 3.35 -4.11
N ALA A 276 14.59 3.57 -4.97
CA ALA A 276 14.64 4.50 -6.09
C ALA A 276 13.64 5.63 -5.83
N VAL A 277 14.08 6.88 -5.81
CA VAL A 277 13.23 8.01 -5.45
C VAL A 277 13.33 9.15 -6.45
N ALA A 278 12.17 9.66 -6.85
CA ALA A 278 12.05 10.84 -7.70
C ALA A 278 11.38 11.99 -6.94
N ALA A 279 12.05 13.15 -6.90
CA ALA A 279 11.56 14.41 -6.34
C ALA A 279 10.87 14.28 -4.96
N PRO A 280 11.52 13.70 -3.92
CA PRO A 280 10.90 13.46 -2.62
C PRO A 280 10.32 14.72 -1.99
N MET A 281 9.09 14.63 -1.48
CA MET A 281 8.45 15.69 -0.71
C MET A 281 9.07 15.76 0.70
N ILE A 282 10.24 16.38 0.82
CA ILE A 282 11.00 16.47 2.08
C ILE A 282 10.55 17.66 2.94
N THR A 283 10.23 18.79 2.30
CA THR A 283 9.86 20.02 3.00
C THR A 283 8.80 20.79 2.23
N ILE A 284 7.92 21.46 2.96
CA ILE A 284 6.98 22.44 2.42
C ILE A 284 7.64 23.80 2.56
N SER A 285 7.76 24.56 1.46
CA SER A 285 8.31 25.90 1.48
C SER A 285 7.60 26.75 2.54
N SER A 286 8.38 27.48 3.36
CA SER A 286 7.80 28.39 4.35
C SER A 286 6.91 29.46 3.72
N GLN A 287 7.17 29.81 2.44
CA GLN A 287 6.38 30.78 1.69
C GLN A 287 5.02 30.23 1.22
N SER A 288 4.87 28.91 1.08
CA SER A 288 3.60 28.28 0.71
C SER A 288 2.76 27.85 1.92
N ARG A 289 3.25 28.08 3.14
CA ARG A 289 2.51 27.76 4.36
C ARG A 289 1.47 28.84 4.65
N PRO A 290 0.29 28.47 5.19
CA PRO A 290 -0.64 29.44 5.74
C PRO A 290 0.04 30.29 6.82
N ASN A 291 -0.51 31.48 7.10
CA ASN A 291 0.00 32.26 8.23
C ASN A 291 -0.10 31.44 9.54
N LYS A 292 0.79 31.71 10.51
CA LYS A 292 0.84 30.94 11.77
C LYS A 292 -0.48 30.94 12.52
N ALA A 293 -1.26 32.03 12.43
CA ALA A 293 -2.57 32.11 13.08
C ALA A 293 -3.56 31.09 12.51
N ILE A 294 -3.63 30.95 11.18
CA ILE A 294 -4.43 29.95 10.50
C ILE A 294 -3.94 28.54 10.85
N GLU A 295 -2.62 28.32 10.94
CA GLU A 295 -2.08 27.04 11.39
C GLU A 295 -2.52 26.71 12.83
N TYR A 296 -2.44 27.66 13.77
CA TYR A 296 -2.91 27.45 15.15
C TYR A 296 -4.40 27.17 15.22
N ILE A 297 -5.21 27.93 14.47
CA ILE A 297 -6.65 27.69 14.35
C ILE A 297 -6.90 26.28 13.81
N ALA A 298 -6.18 25.86 12.75
CA ALA A 298 -6.29 24.53 12.19
C ALA A 298 -5.87 23.44 13.18
N HIS A 299 -4.83 23.65 14.00
CA HIS A 299 -4.41 22.72 15.04
C HIS A 299 -5.44 22.55 16.16
N ILE A 300 -6.06 23.65 16.60
CA ILE A 300 -7.14 23.61 17.60
C ILE A 300 -8.35 22.89 17.01
N LEU A 301 -8.75 23.28 15.80
CA LEU A 301 -9.87 22.69 15.09
C LEU A 301 -9.64 21.18 14.82
N ARG A 302 -8.41 20.73 14.53
CA ARG A 302 -8.08 19.31 14.35
C ARG A 302 -8.49 18.44 15.54
N PHE A 303 -8.48 19.00 16.76
CA PHE A 303 -8.81 18.25 17.98
C PHE A 303 -10.28 17.82 18.04
N PHE A 304 -11.19 18.55 17.41
CA PHE A 304 -12.64 18.26 17.47
C PHE A 304 -13.32 18.14 16.10
N ALA A 305 -12.71 18.65 15.04
CA ALA A 305 -13.23 18.67 13.68
C ALA A 305 -12.25 17.96 12.73
N GLY A 306 -11.88 16.71 13.07
CA GLY A 306 -10.76 15.96 12.49
C GLY A 306 -10.51 16.16 10.99
N ARG A 307 -11.55 16.28 10.15
CA ARG A 307 -11.45 16.53 8.70
C ARG A 307 -11.81 17.98 8.36
N LEU A 308 -10.88 18.94 8.43
CA LEU A 308 -11.20 20.35 8.14
C LEU A 308 -11.33 20.69 6.65
N PRO A 309 -12.35 21.47 6.24
CA PRO A 309 -12.67 21.77 4.84
C PRO A 309 -12.07 23.08 4.34
N LEU A 310 -10.95 23.55 4.91
CA LEU A 310 -10.43 24.89 4.54
C LEU A 310 -9.66 24.89 3.22
N ALA A 311 -9.38 23.72 2.65
CA ALA A 311 -8.93 23.58 1.28
C ALA A 311 -10.04 22.91 0.48
N SER A 312 -10.46 23.54 -0.62
CA SER A 312 -11.18 22.85 -1.68
C SER A 312 -10.30 21.69 -2.12
N ALA A 313 -10.68 20.46 -1.75
CA ALA A 313 -10.03 19.27 -2.28
C ALA A 313 -10.09 19.38 -3.81
N ILE A 314 -8.95 19.20 -4.47
CA ILE A 314 -8.92 18.96 -5.91
C ILE A 314 -9.76 17.70 -6.09
N LYS A 315 -10.99 17.83 -6.61
CA LYS A 315 -11.99 16.76 -6.72
C LYS A 315 -11.64 15.79 -7.85
N GLY A 316 -10.38 15.34 -7.90
CA GLY A 316 -9.87 14.58 -9.02
C GLY A 316 -9.65 15.40 -10.30
N ASN A 317 -9.61 16.73 -10.27
CA ASN A 317 -9.29 17.58 -11.45
C ASN A 317 -7.83 17.45 -11.96
N VAL A 318 -7.10 16.42 -11.55
CA VAL A 318 -5.80 15.99 -12.12
C VAL A 318 -5.79 14.50 -12.47
N SER A 319 -6.93 13.83 -12.34
CA SER A 319 -7.22 12.59 -13.07
C SER A 319 -7.45 12.99 -14.51
N ASP A 320 -6.96 12.19 -15.47
CA ASP A 320 -7.27 12.31 -16.89
C ASP A 320 -8.75 11.94 -17.12
N ASP A 321 -9.68 12.65 -16.48
CA ASP A 321 -11.12 12.51 -16.68
C ASP A 321 -11.48 13.32 -17.94
N PRO A 322 -11.88 12.65 -19.04
CA PRO A 322 -12.21 13.32 -20.29
C PRO A 322 -13.42 14.27 -20.17
N ARG A 323 -14.15 14.26 -19.05
CA ARG A 323 -15.25 15.19 -18.77
C ARG A 323 -14.80 16.55 -18.21
N VAL A 324 -13.50 16.74 -18.01
CA VAL A 324 -12.91 17.99 -17.46
C VAL A 324 -12.10 18.74 -18.53
N GLU A 325 -11.92 18.18 -19.73
CA GLU A 325 -11.20 18.81 -20.85
C GLU A 325 -12.11 19.46 -21.92
N GLU A 326 -13.38 19.78 -21.59
CA GLU A 326 -14.24 20.68 -22.39
C GLU A 326 -14.63 21.94 -21.60
#